data_AF-A0A925MKR4-F1
#
_entry.id   AF-A0A925MKR4-F1
#
_cell.length_a   1.000
_cell.length_b   1.000
_cell.length_c   1.000
_cell.angle_alpha   90.00
_cell.angle_beta   90.00
_cell.angle_gamma   90.00
#
_symmetry.space_group_name_H-M   'P 1'
#
loop_
_entity.id
_entity.type
_entity.pdbx_description
1 polymer ?
#
loop_
_entity_poly.entity_id
_entity_poly.type
_entity_poly.pdbx_seq_one_letter_code
_entity_poly.pdbx_strand_id
1 'polypeptide(L)'
;MKVNPSGQQVDTMKNYTLTTILGASALALMITSCESPQEEVREEKVEMKADAMEDKADQVRKDAEKNADMKEEQADAVRDNTDNEGAADSIEDNADATRKQGEQKADQIEEQADEVRETE
;
A
#
# COMPACT_ATOMS: atom_id res chain seq x y z
N MET A 1 42.20 -46.53 -41.52
CA MET A 1 43.07 -45.67 -40.70
C MET A 1 42.51 -44.27 -40.74
N LYS A 2 42.17 -43.70 -39.59
CA LYS A 2 41.73 -42.30 -39.43
C LYS A 2 42.87 -41.37 -39.83
N VAL A 3 42.55 -40.33 -40.59
CA VAL A 3 43.31 -39.08 -40.54
C VAL A 3 42.30 -37.95 -40.68
N ASN A 4 41.95 -37.36 -39.54
CA ASN A 4 41.64 -35.93 -39.45
C ASN A 4 42.97 -35.24 -39.16
N PRO A 5 43.20 -34.06 -39.73
CA PRO A 5 43.43 -32.90 -38.85
C PRO A 5 42.71 -31.66 -39.42
N SER A 6 41.82 -31.03 -38.68
CA SER A 6 42.14 -29.96 -37.71
C SER A 6 42.94 -28.80 -38.30
N GLY A 7 42.22 -27.72 -38.60
CA GLY A 7 42.57 -26.40 -38.09
C GLY A 7 43.30 -25.45 -39.02
N GLN A 8 42.98 -24.17 -38.80
CA GLN A 8 43.80 -22.98 -39.07
C GLN A 8 43.78 -22.47 -40.54
N GLN A 9 43.54 -21.20 -40.88
CA GLN A 9 43.55 -19.96 -40.11
C GLN A 9 42.59 -18.91 -40.68
N VAL A 10 42.14 -18.06 -39.76
CA VAL A 10 41.88 -16.62 -39.88
C VAL A 10 42.64 -15.96 -41.03
N ASP A 11 42.00 -15.10 -41.83
CA ASP A 11 42.47 -13.71 -41.94
C ASP A 11 41.61 -12.78 -42.81
N THR A 12 41.27 -11.67 -42.16
CA THR A 12 41.24 -10.26 -42.61
C THR A 12 40.56 -9.84 -43.94
N MET A 13 39.50 -9.04 -43.72
CA MET A 13 39.32 -7.66 -44.21
C MET A 13 38.95 -7.37 -45.69
N LYS A 14 37.90 -6.52 -45.77
CA LYS A 14 37.58 -5.46 -46.76
C LYS A 14 36.53 -5.76 -47.85
N ASN A 15 35.37 -5.14 -47.61
CA ASN A 15 34.79 -4.09 -48.46
C ASN A 15 33.65 -4.42 -49.44
N TYR A 16 32.51 -3.81 -49.10
CA TYR A 16 31.42 -3.26 -49.90
C TYR A 16 30.65 -4.19 -50.84
N THR A 17 29.40 -4.49 -50.46
CA THR A 17 28.27 -4.30 -51.37
C THR A 17 27.06 -3.88 -50.56
N LEU A 18 26.55 -2.68 -50.84
CA LEU A 18 25.23 -2.23 -50.43
C LEU A 18 24.18 -3.22 -50.94
N THR A 19 23.30 -3.67 -50.06
CA THR A 19 21.98 -4.16 -50.49
C THR A 19 20.95 -3.68 -49.48
N THR A 20 20.55 -2.42 -49.69
CA THR A 20 19.30 -1.85 -49.21
C THR A 20 18.14 -2.70 -49.76
N ILE A 21 17.15 -3.03 -48.93
CA ILE A 21 15.71 -3.26 -49.22
C ILE A 21 15.14 -3.86 -47.92
N LEU A 22 14.47 -3.06 -47.10
CA LEU A 22 13.01 -2.89 -47.09
C LEU A 22 12.40 -3.81 -46.03
N GLY A 23 11.96 -3.20 -44.93
CA GLY A 23 11.31 -3.90 -43.83
C GLY A 23 10.72 -2.91 -42.85
N ALA A 24 9.83 -2.05 -43.33
CA ALA A 24 8.97 -1.24 -42.48
C ALA A 24 8.21 -2.15 -41.50
N SER A 25 8.54 -2.05 -40.23
CA SER A 25 7.65 -2.45 -39.13
C SER A 25 7.75 -1.41 -38.01
N ALA A 26 7.50 -0.15 -38.40
CA ALA A 26 6.82 0.77 -37.51
C ALA A 26 5.35 0.33 -37.47
N LEU A 27 4.98 -0.53 -36.52
CA LEU A 27 3.59 -0.87 -36.24
C LEU A 27 3.43 -1.22 -34.75
N ALA A 28 2.75 -0.32 -34.05
CA ALA A 28 1.96 -0.56 -32.85
C ALA A 28 2.68 -0.81 -31.51
N LEU A 29 3.42 0.19 -31.02
CA LEU A 29 3.37 0.52 -29.58
C LEU A 29 2.50 1.77 -29.35
N MET A 30 1.39 1.85 -30.09
CA MET A 30 0.25 2.70 -29.77
C MET A 30 -0.75 1.85 -28.98
N ILE A 31 -0.32 1.30 -27.84
CA ILE A 31 -1.26 0.79 -26.84
C ILE A 31 -1.76 2.03 -26.11
N THR A 32 -2.66 2.73 -26.78
CA THR A 32 -3.57 3.68 -26.15
C THR A 32 -4.33 2.90 -25.08
N SER A 33 -4.05 3.15 -23.81
CA SER A 33 -5.04 3.17 -22.71
C SER A 33 -6.31 2.36 -22.98
N CYS A 34 -6.16 1.04 -23.15
CA CYS A 34 -7.27 0.12 -23.21
C CYS A 34 -7.45 -0.34 -21.77
N GLU A 35 -8.26 0.40 -21.04
CA GLU A 35 -8.98 -0.06 -19.86
C GLU A 35 -9.61 -1.40 -20.22
N SER A 36 -8.89 -2.48 -19.91
CA SER A 36 -9.34 -3.81 -20.23
C SER A 36 -10.22 -4.27 -19.08
N PRO A 37 -11.24 -5.11 -19.31
CA PRO A 37 -12.04 -5.67 -18.21
C PRO A 37 -11.21 -6.41 -17.16
N GLN A 38 -9.97 -6.80 -17.50
CA GLN A 38 -9.02 -7.41 -16.58
C GLN A 38 -8.29 -6.39 -15.69
N GLU A 39 -8.08 -5.17 -16.18
CA GLU A 39 -7.54 -4.06 -15.40
C GLU A 39 -8.60 -3.60 -14.39
N GLU A 40 -9.83 -3.36 -14.85
CA GLU A 40 -10.97 -2.95 -13.99
C GLU A 40 -11.22 -3.94 -12.83
N VAL A 41 -11.15 -5.25 -13.08
CA VAL A 41 -11.30 -6.28 -12.02
C VAL A 41 -10.10 -6.34 -11.07
N ARG A 42 -8.92 -5.91 -11.52
CA ARG A 42 -7.74 -5.80 -10.65
C ARG A 42 -7.88 -4.58 -9.75
N GLU A 43 -8.26 -3.45 -10.32
CA GLU A 43 -8.48 -2.19 -9.60
C GLU A 43 -9.56 -2.36 -8.54
N GLU A 44 -10.73 -2.90 -8.91
CA GLU A 44 -11.84 -3.15 -7.98
C GLU A 44 -11.42 -4.02 -6.77
N LYS A 45 -10.53 -5.00 -6.98
CA LYS A 45 -10.04 -5.85 -5.88
C LYS A 45 -9.10 -5.14 -4.93
N VAL A 46 -8.28 -4.23 -5.45
CA VAL A 46 -7.36 -3.44 -4.64
C VAL A 46 -8.15 -2.39 -3.86
N GLU A 47 -9.11 -1.71 -4.50
CA GLU A 47 -10.03 -0.77 -3.84
C GLU A 47 -10.85 -1.45 -2.74
N MET A 48 -11.51 -2.58 -3.01
CA MET A 48 -12.24 -3.33 -1.98
C MET A 48 -11.36 -3.72 -0.78
N LYS A 49 -10.07 -3.96 -1.02
CA LYS A 49 -9.12 -4.31 0.05
C LYS A 49 -8.73 -3.08 0.87
N ALA A 50 -8.51 -1.94 0.21
CA ALA A 50 -8.24 -0.66 0.89
C ALA A 50 -9.45 -0.22 1.71
N ASP A 51 -10.66 -0.28 1.15
CA ASP A 51 -11.93 0.04 1.83
C ASP A 51 -12.11 -0.81 3.09
N ALA A 52 -11.85 -2.13 3.01
CA ALA A 52 -11.93 -3.01 4.17
C ALA A 52 -10.91 -2.67 5.28
N MET A 53 -9.78 -2.05 4.92
CA MET A 53 -8.80 -1.54 5.90
C MET A 53 -9.28 -0.24 6.51
N GLU A 54 -9.84 0.69 5.74
CA GLU A 54 -10.43 1.94 6.22
C GLU A 54 -11.60 1.67 7.19
N ASP A 55 -12.51 0.76 6.84
CA ASP A 55 -13.61 0.32 7.71
C ASP A 55 -13.08 -0.22 9.07
N LYS A 56 -11.94 -0.91 9.02
CA LYS A 56 -11.28 -1.43 10.22
C LYS A 56 -10.63 -0.31 11.03
N ALA A 57 -10.00 0.68 10.40
CA ALA A 57 -9.46 1.86 11.07
C ALA A 57 -10.57 2.62 11.80
N ASP A 58 -11.71 2.81 11.14
CA ASP A 58 -12.92 3.42 11.71
C ASP A 58 -13.43 2.66 12.93
N GLN A 59 -13.46 1.33 12.86
CA GLN A 59 -13.87 0.51 13.99
C GLN A 59 -12.87 0.66 15.16
N VAL A 60 -11.57 0.73 14.89
CA VAL A 60 -10.55 0.98 15.93
C VAL A 60 -10.76 2.33 16.60
N ARG A 61 -11.04 3.41 15.84
CA ARG A 61 -11.35 4.73 16.41
C ARG A 61 -12.59 4.69 17.28
N LYS A 62 -13.68 4.09 16.79
CA LYS A 62 -14.94 3.97 17.52
C LYS A 62 -14.77 3.20 18.84
N ASP A 63 -14.03 2.09 18.81
CA ASP A 63 -13.79 1.30 20.02
C ASP A 63 -12.90 2.04 21.03
N ALA A 64 -11.90 2.78 20.55
CA ALA A 64 -11.05 3.59 21.42
C ALA A 64 -11.83 4.76 22.05
N GLU A 65 -12.65 5.47 21.27
CA GLU A 65 -13.49 6.56 21.74
C GLU A 65 -14.45 6.06 22.82
N LYS A 66 -15.18 4.98 22.55
CA LYS A 66 -16.07 4.36 23.53
C LYS A 66 -15.35 4.00 24.84
N ASN A 67 -14.12 3.52 24.75
CA ASN A 67 -13.32 3.19 25.94
C ASN A 67 -12.84 4.43 26.69
N ALA A 68 -12.54 5.52 25.97
CA ALA A 68 -12.21 6.82 26.56
C ALA A 68 -13.46 7.41 27.26
N ASP A 69 -14.62 7.41 26.60
CA ASP A 69 -15.89 7.89 27.16
C ASP A 69 -16.23 7.20 28.48
N MET A 70 -16.09 5.86 28.54
CA MET A 70 -16.33 5.11 29.80
C MET A 70 -15.36 5.51 30.92
N LYS A 71 -14.15 5.97 30.59
CA LYS A 71 -13.19 6.47 31.58
C LYS A 71 -13.55 7.88 32.01
N GLU A 72 -13.96 8.74 31.10
CA GLU A 72 -14.46 10.09 31.42
C GLU A 72 -15.68 10.01 32.35
N GLU A 73 -16.65 9.13 32.05
CA GLU A 73 -17.79 8.86 32.94
C GLU A 73 -17.33 8.37 34.33
N GLN A 74 -16.27 7.56 34.39
CA GLN A 74 -15.69 7.12 35.66
C GLN A 74 -15.02 8.28 36.40
N ALA A 75 -14.32 9.18 35.70
CA ALA A 75 -13.70 10.36 36.30
C ALA A 75 -14.76 11.29 36.89
N ASP A 76 -15.84 11.55 36.16
CA ASP A 76 -16.97 12.34 36.64
C ASP A 76 -17.62 11.70 37.87
N ALA A 77 -17.83 10.39 37.86
CA ALA A 77 -18.32 9.68 39.05
C ALA A 77 -17.37 9.82 40.25
N VAL A 78 -16.05 9.86 40.04
CA VAL A 78 -15.09 10.11 41.11
C VAL A 78 -15.21 11.53 41.65
N ARG A 79 -15.35 12.55 40.79
CA ARG A 79 -15.54 13.95 41.23
C ARG A 79 -16.84 14.13 42.00
N ASP A 80 -17.92 13.54 41.52
CA ASP A 80 -19.25 13.70 42.13
C ASP A 80 -19.34 13.01 43.49
N ASN A 81 -18.62 11.91 43.69
CA ASN A 81 -18.69 11.11 44.92
C ASN A 81 -17.53 11.37 45.89
N THR A 82 -16.46 12.05 45.44
CA THR A 82 -15.26 12.27 46.24
C THR A 82 -14.65 13.65 45.97
N ASP A 83 -14.09 14.31 46.99
CA ASP A 83 -13.29 15.53 46.81
C ASP A 83 -11.86 15.25 46.28
N ASN A 84 -11.69 14.18 45.49
CA ASN A 84 -10.38 13.71 45.04
C ASN A 84 -10.14 13.99 43.55
N GLU A 85 -9.96 15.27 43.24
CA GLU A 85 -9.69 15.75 41.87
C GLU A 85 -8.49 15.05 41.23
N GLY A 86 -7.41 14.83 42.00
CA GLY A 86 -6.22 14.17 41.45
C GLY A 86 -6.47 12.73 40.97
N ALA A 87 -7.45 12.04 41.54
CA ALA A 87 -7.85 10.72 41.04
C ALA A 87 -8.70 10.82 39.77
N ALA A 88 -9.59 11.80 39.68
CA ALA A 88 -10.39 12.06 38.48
C ALA A 88 -9.50 12.49 37.29
N ASP A 89 -8.60 13.45 37.52
CA ASP A 89 -7.65 13.93 36.51
C ASP A 89 -6.78 12.78 35.98
N SER A 90 -6.31 11.89 36.86
CA SER A 90 -5.54 10.71 36.42
C SER A 90 -6.38 9.76 35.56
N ILE A 91 -7.69 9.68 35.73
CA ILE A 91 -8.57 8.86 34.91
C ILE A 91 -8.80 9.53 33.55
N GLU A 92 -8.97 10.84 33.50
CA GLU A 92 -9.05 11.61 32.25
C GLU A 92 -7.77 11.51 31.42
N ASP A 93 -6.60 11.64 32.06
CA ASP A 93 -5.31 11.42 31.39
C ASP A 93 -5.23 10.03 30.73
N ASN A 94 -5.83 9.02 31.37
CA ASN A 94 -5.92 7.67 30.82
C ASN A 94 -6.95 7.57 29.68
N ALA A 95 -8.04 8.34 29.72
CA ALA A 95 -9.01 8.44 28.64
C ALA A 95 -8.35 9.03 27.39
N ASP A 96 -7.65 10.16 27.54
CA ASP A 96 -6.90 10.83 26.47
C ASP A 96 -5.80 9.92 25.89
N ALA A 97 -5.07 9.21 26.74
CA ALA A 97 -4.09 8.24 26.27
C ALA A 97 -4.74 7.10 25.47
N THR A 98 -5.93 6.64 25.88
CA THR A 98 -6.69 5.60 25.17
C THR A 98 -7.14 6.09 23.80
N ARG A 99 -7.71 7.30 23.72
CA ARG A 99 -8.13 7.95 22.48
C ARG A 99 -6.97 8.09 21.51
N LYS A 100 -5.86 8.68 21.98
CA LYS A 100 -4.63 8.87 21.19
C LYS A 100 -4.03 7.55 20.68
N GLN A 101 -4.01 6.51 21.49
CA GLN A 101 -3.52 5.19 21.05
C GLN A 101 -4.43 4.58 19.98
N GLY A 102 -5.74 4.78 20.09
CA GLY A 102 -6.72 4.38 19.09
C GLY A 102 -6.51 5.09 17.76
N GLU A 103 -6.41 6.42 17.80
CA GLU A 103 -6.13 7.27 16.63
C GLU A 103 -4.85 6.83 15.93
N GLN A 104 -3.73 6.74 16.67
CA GLN A 104 -2.44 6.31 16.10
C GLN A 104 -2.50 4.94 15.41
N LYS A 105 -3.28 4.02 15.97
CA LYS A 105 -3.45 2.68 15.39
C LYS A 105 -4.36 2.71 14.16
N ALA A 106 -5.40 3.53 14.17
CA ALA A 106 -6.28 3.72 13.01
C ALA A 106 -5.50 4.36 11.85
N ASP A 107 -4.71 5.40 12.14
CA ASP A 107 -3.89 6.10 11.14
C ASP A 107 -2.87 5.16 10.49
N GLN A 108 -2.25 4.25 11.27
CA GLN A 108 -1.38 3.20 10.72
C GLN A 108 -2.11 2.23 9.79
N ILE A 109 -3.40 1.98 10.02
CA ILE A 109 -4.20 1.11 9.16
C ILE A 109 -4.60 1.84 7.89
N GLU A 110 -4.92 3.14 7.97
CA GLU A 110 -5.19 3.97 6.80
C GLU A 110 -3.94 4.15 5.93
N GLU A 111 -2.77 4.38 6.52
CA GLU A 111 -1.51 4.44 5.76
C GLU A 111 -1.25 3.12 5.01
N GLN A 112 -1.59 1.97 5.61
CA GLN A 112 -1.53 0.67 4.92
C GLN A 112 -2.59 0.52 3.82
N ALA A 113 -3.77 1.13 3.99
CA ALA A 113 -4.82 1.14 2.96
C ALA A 113 -4.37 1.96 1.74
N ASP A 114 -3.77 3.13 1.99
CA ASP A 114 -3.19 4.00 0.97
C ASP A 114 -2.04 3.31 0.24
N GLU A 115 -1.11 2.66 0.96
CA GLU A 115 -0.05 1.86 0.34
C GLU A 115 -0.61 0.75 -0.56
N VAL A 116 -1.73 0.13 -0.19
CA VAL A 116 -2.39 -0.88 -1.03
C VAL A 116 -2.96 -0.25 -2.30
N ARG A 117 -3.63 0.90 -2.19
CA ARG A 117 -4.23 1.62 -3.32
C ARG A 117 -3.18 2.18 -4.29
N GLU A 118 -2.04 2.63 -3.78
CA GLU A 118 -0.94 3.15 -4.60
C GLU A 118 -0.14 2.05 -5.33
N THR A 119 -0.37 0.76 -5.05
CA THR A 119 0.32 -0.35 -5.73
C THR A 119 -0.29 -0.79 -7.06
N GLU A 120 -1.29 -0.05 -7.57
CA GLU A 120 -1.93 -0.30 -8.87
C GLU A 120 -0.99 -0.12 -10.07
#